data_AF-A0A2P8DHS3-F1
#
_entry.id   AF-A0A2P8DHS3-F1
#
_cell.length_a   1.000
_cell.length_b   1.000
_cell.length_c   1.000
_cell.angle_alpha   90.00
_cell.angle_beta   90.00
_cell.angle_gamma   90.00
#
_symmetry.space_group_name_H-M   'P 1'
#
loop_
_entity.id
_entity.type
_entity.pdbx_description
1 polymer ?
#
loop_
_entity_poly.entity_id
_entity_poly.type
_entity_poly.pdbx_seq_one_letter_code
_entity_poly.pdbx_strand_id
1 'polypeptide(L)' 'MHSRHLAPVLDNAEEGSLLDSVYQHGDTMFNVPQMNRIKRELARIRDAHPDLRTSVEVLEILIDKAVLDRGYLWISGD' A
#
# COMPACT_ATOMS: atom_id res chain seq x y z
N MET A 1 -6.00 -13.37 2.74
CA MET A 1 -4.99 -13.41 3.83
C MET A 1 -4.13 -12.13 3.95
N HIS A 2 -4.20 -11.15 3.01
CA HIS A 2 -3.37 -9.93 3.06
C HIS A 2 -4.06 -8.72 3.74
N SER A 3 -5.38 -8.78 3.92
CA SER A 3 -6.18 -7.72 4.56
C SER A 3 -5.65 -7.29 5.95
N ARG A 4 -5.12 -8.22 6.76
CA ARG A 4 -4.63 -7.92 8.13
C ARG A 4 -3.47 -6.91 8.19
N HIS A 5 -2.69 -6.78 7.11
CA HIS A 5 -1.56 -5.85 7.03
C HIS A 5 -1.94 -4.54 6.33
N LEU A 6 -2.99 -4.57 5.50
CA LEU A 6 -3.39 -3.43 4.70
C LEU A 6 -4.23 -2.43 5.48
N ALA A 7 -5.28 -2.89 6.17
CA ALA A 7 -6.22 -1.97 6.85
C ALA A 7 -5.52 -1.00 7.83
N PRO A 8 -4.62 -1.46 8.73
CA PRO A 8 -3.91 -0.54 9.63
C PRO A 8 -3.03 0.48 8.91
N VAL A 9 -2.53 0.15 7.72
CA VAL A 9 -1.71 1.07 6.90
C VAL A 9 -2.61 2.10 6.21
N LEU A 10 -3.79 1.69 5.72
CA LEU A 10 -4.76 2.61 5.11
C LEU A 10 -5.31 3.61 6.14
N ASP A 11 -5.59 3.16 7.37
CA ASP A 11 -6.06 4.03 8.46
C ASP A 11 -5.05 5.13 8.83
N ASN A 12 -3.79 4.99 8.44
CA ASN A 12 -2.72 5.97 8.67
C ASN A 12 -2.21 6.59 7.37
N ALA A 13 -2.96 6.46 6.27
CA ALA A 13 -2.64 7.13 5.01
C ALA A 13 -2.83 8.65 5.17
N GLU A 14 -1.97 9.42 4.49
CA GLU A 14 -2.09 10.88 4.45
C GLU A 14 -3.28 11.28 3.56
N GLU A 15 -4.08 12.26 3.99
CA GLU A 15 -5.22 12.75 3.21
C GLU A 15 -4.80 13.19 1.80
N GLY A 16 -5.50 12.69 0.78
CA GLY A 16 -5.19 12.95 -0.63
C GLY A 16 -4.01 12.16 -1.20
N SER A 17 -3.42 11.24 -0.44
CA SER A 17 -2.40 10.30 -0.92
C SER A 17 -2.99 9.19 -1.80
N LEU A 18 -2.15 8.38 -2.43
CA LEU A 18 -2.64 7.25 -3.23
C LEU A 18 -3.26 6.17 -2.34
N LEU A 19 -2.68 5.91 -1.16
CA LEU A 19 -3.26 4.96 -0.20
C LEU A 19 -4.60 5.44 0.36
N ASP A 20 -4.79 6.74 0.55
CA ASP A 20 -6.08 7.32 1.00
C ASP A 20 -7.21 7.15 -0.02
N SER A 21 -6.88 6.92 -1.30
CA SER A 21 -7.86 6.61 -2.35
C SER A 21 -8.30 5.13 -2.41
N VAL A 22 -7.78 4.28 -1.52
CA VAL A 22 -8.16 2.86 -1.44
C VAL A 22 -9.38 2.71 -0.54
N TYR A 23 -10.54 2.41 -1.12
CA TYR A 23 -11.79 2.27 -0.40
C TYR A 23 -12.13 0.82 -0.07
N GLN A 24 -12.74 0.58 1.10
CA GLN A 24 -13.09 -0.77 1.58
C GLN A 24 -13.96 -1.58 0.61
N HIS A 25 -14.82 -0.93 -0.18
CA HIS A 25 -15.70 -1.58 -1.16
C HIS A 25 -15.38 -1.15 -2.60
N GLY A 26 -14.13 -0.73 -2.84
CA GLY A 26 -13.67 -0.26 -4.14
C GLY A 26 -12.40 -0.98 -4.58
N ASP A 27 -12.47 -1.62 -5.74
CA ASP A 27 -11.28 -2.14 -6.41
C ASP A 27 -10.39 -0.97 -6.88
N THR A 28 -9.12 -1.01 -6.50
CA THR A 28 -8.14 0.02 -6.88
C THR A 28 -6.92 -0.62 -7.51
N MET A 29 -6.55 -0.14 -8.71
CA MET A 29 -5.40 -0.62 -9.47
C MET A 29 -4.30 0.43 -9.53
N PHE A 30 -3.07 0.02 -9.27
CA PHE A 30 -1.88 0.87 -9.34
C PHE A 30 -0.88 0.36 -10.38
N ASN A 31 -0.43 1.27 -11.24
CA ASN A 31 0.67 1.03 -12.18
C ASN A 31 2.05 1.24 -11.52
N VAL A 32 3.13 0.91 -12.23
CA VAL A 32 4.51 1.04 -11.71
C VAL A 32 4.86 2.45 -11.21
N PRO A 33 4.57 3.55 -11.93
CA PRO A 33 4.76 4.90 -11.40
C PRO A 33 4.02 5.18 -10.08
N GLN A 34 2.78 4.71 -9.94
CA GLN A 34 1.98 4.86 -8.73
C GLN A 34 2.54 4.00 -7.59
N MET A 35 2.92 2.75 -7.86
CA MET A 35 3.56 1.87 -6.89
C MET A 35 4.85 2.47 -6.29
N ASN A 36 5.67 3.13 -7.11
CA ASN A 36 6.86 3.84 -6.62
C ASN A 36 6.52 5.05 -5.72
N ARG A 37 5.37 5.69 -5.91
CA ARG A 37 4.86 6.73 -5.02
C ARG A 37 4.36 6.13 -3.70
N ILE A 38 3.61 5.03 -3.79
CA ILE A 38 3.13 4.28 -2.62
C ILE A 38 4.30 3.83 -1.74
N LYS A 39 5.42 3.36 -2.29
CA LYS A 39 6.62 3.04 -1.48
C LYS A 39 7.11 4.21 -0.62
N ARG A 40 7.02 5.45 -1.12
CA ARG A 40 7.39 6.65 -0.34
C ARG A 40 6.35 6.97 0.72
N GLU A 41 5.07 6.73 0.46
CA GLU A 41 3.99 6.85 1.44
C GLU A 41 4.19 5.82 2.57
N LEU A 42 4.45 4.57 2.22
CA LEU A 42 4.75 3.48 3.16
C LEU A 42 5.96 3.77 4.04
N ALA A 43 7.04 4.32 3.47
CA ALA A 43 8.22 4.72 4.25
C ALA A 43 7.86 5.79 5.30
N ARG A 44 7.05 6.78 4.94
CA ARG A 44 6.58 7.82 5.88
C ARG A 44 5.71 7.23 6.99
N ILE A 45 4.81 6.31 6.64
CA ILE A 45 3.97 5.59 7.62
C ILE A 45 4.84 4.78 8.58
N ARG A 46 5.82 4.03 8.07
CA ARG A 46 6.75 3.24 8.91
C ARG A 46 7.54 4.13 9.88
N ASP A 47 8.01 5.27 9.41
CA ASP A 47 8.83 6.18 10.21
C ASP A 47 7.99 6.87 11.31
N ALA A 48 6.71 7.14 11.05
CA ALA A 48 5.76 7.72 12.01
C ALA A 48 5.13 6.68 12.96
N HIS A 49 4.95 5.43 12.51
CA HIS A 49 4.28 4.35 13.22
C HIS A 49 5.15 3.09 13.23
N PRO A 50 6.16 3.00 14.13
CA PRO A 50 7.07 1.86 14.18
C PRO A 50 6.40 0.51 14.44
N ASP A 51 5.22 0.50 15.07
CA ASP A 51 4.38 -0.66 15.30
C ASP A 51 3.82 -1.26 13.99
N LEU A 52 3.66 -0.45 12.95
CA LEU A 52 3.21 -0.89 11.62
C LEU A 52 4.33 -1.43 10.74
N ARG A 53 5.57 -1.47 11.23
CA ARG A 53 6.75 -1.85 10.43
C ARG A 53 6.57 -3.16 9.67
N THR A 54 6.12 -4.22 10.33
CA THR A 54 5.91 -5.52 9.68
C THR A 54 4.83 -5.46 8.60
N SER A 55 3.75 -4.71 8.82
CA SER A 55 2.70 -4.53 7.83
C SER A 55 3.20 -3.77 6.61
N VAL A 56 3.98 -2.71 6.82
CA VAL A 56 4.64 -1.96 5.74
C VAL A 56 5.61 -2.85 4.96
N GLU A 57 6.49 -3.61 5.63
CA GLU A 57 7.47 -4.49 4.98
C GLU A 57 6.78 -5.55 4.09
N VAL A 58 5.65 -6.12 4.55
CA VAL A 58 4.87 -7.08 3.74
C VAL A 58 4.31 -6.41 2.49
N LEU A 59 3.79 -5.18 2.57
CA LEU A 59 3.27 -4.45 1.41
C LEU A 59 4.39 -4.05 0.44
N GLU A 60 5.55 -3.62 0.94
CA GLU A 60 6.72 -3.30 0.11
C GLU A 60 7.18 -4.51 -0.72
N ILE A 61 7.18 -5.72 -0.14
CA ILE A 61 7.52 -6.96 -0.86
C ILE A 61 6.54 -7.23 -2.01
N LEU A 62 5.24 -7.03 -1.79
CA LEU A 62 4.21 -7.22 -2.83
C LEU A 62 4.37 -6.21 -3.96
N ILE A 63 4.64 -4.94 -3.61
CA ILE A 63 4.90 -3.88 -4.58
C ILE A 63 6.16 -4.19 -5.39
N ASP A 64 7.25 -4.57 -4.72
CA ASP A 64 8.53 -4.84 -5.40
C ASP A 64 8.41 -5.99 -6.39
N LYS A 65 7.67 -7.05 -6.01
CA LYS A 65 7.35 -8.14 -6.93
C LYS A 65 6.58 -7.63 -8.16
N ALA A 66 5.50 -6.88 -7.96
CA ALA A 66 4.70 -6.34 -9.05
C ALA A 66 5.49 -5.40 -9.98
N VAL A 67 6.40 -4.59 -9.41
CA VAL A 67 7.28 -3.69 -10.17
C VAL A 67 8.29 -4.47 -11.02
N LEU A 68 8.92 -5.51 -10.44
CA LEU A 68 9.87 -6.36 -11.17
C LEU A 68 9.21 -7.05 -12.36
N ASP A 69 7.97 -7.50 -12.19
CA ASP A 69 7.18 -8.15 -13.23
C ASP A 69 6.60 -7.15 -14.26
N ARG A 70 6.85 -5.85 -14.11
CA ARG A 70 6.24 -4.75 -14.89
C ARG A 70 4.70 -4.83 -14.91
N GLY A 71 4.13 -5.32 -13.82
CA GLY A 71 2.71 -5.55 -13.66
C GLY A 71 1.96 -4.38 -13.01
N TYR A 72 0.72 -4.67 -12.63
CA TYR A 72 -0.14 -3.79 -11.83
C TYR A 72 -0.37 -4.43 -10.46
N LEU A 73 -0.54 -3.61 -9.43
CA LEU A 73 -1.04 -4.04 -8.13
C LEU A 73 -2.54 -3.77 -8.06
N TRP A 74 -3.32 -4.80 -7.78
CA TRP A 74 -4.76 -4.69 -7.54
C TRP A 74 -5.02 -4.86 -6.05
N ILE A 75 -5.64 -3.86 -5.43
CA ILE A 75 -6.23 -3.97 -4.09
C ILE A 75 -7.72 -4.11 -4.27
N SER A 76 -8.27 -5.24 -3.83
CA SER A 76 -9.69 -5.50 -3.94
C SER A 76 -10.39 -5.16 -2.63
N GLY A 77 -11.50 -4.44 -2.75
CA GLY A 77 -12.42 -4.17 -1.66
C GLY A 77 -13.53 -5.22 -1.67
N ASP A 78 -13.58 -6.06 -0.65
CA ASP A 78 -14.66 -7.01 -0.37
C ASP A 78 -15.34 -6.59 0.94
#